data_AF-A0A2N6Q9I8-F1
#
_entry.id   AF-A0A2N6Q9I8-F1
#
_cell.length_a   1.000
_cell.length_b   1.000
_cell.length_c   1.000
_cell.angle_alpha   90.00
_cell.angle_beta   90.00
_cell.angle_gamma   90.00
#
_symmetry.space_group_name_H-M   'P 1'
#
loop_
_entity.id
_entity.type
_entity.pdbx_description
1 polymer ?
#
loop_
_entity_poly.entity_id
_entity_poly.type
_entity_poly.pdbx_seq_one_letter_code
_entity_poly.pdbx_strand_id
1 'polypeptide(L)' 'MKKVLVLLAVSLSTALVACGESPKDKNYYLKNIDKARAKKEECEAKMFQAAMSQNTNTMGKIAKDVECEAAQNALIEAQ' A
#
# COMPACT_ATOMS: atom_id res chain seq x y z
N MET A 1 15.04 -35.33 -29.97
CA MET A 1 14.56 -35.42 -28.57
C MET A 1 14.80 -34.07 -27.90
N LYS A 2 13.71 -33.38 -27.53
CA LYS A 2 13.70 -31.96 -27.16
C LYS A 2 14.36 -31.75 -25.79
N LYS A 3 15.42 -30.94 -25.76
CA LYS A 3 15.95 -30.30 -24.55
C LYS A 3 15.24 -28.95 -24.42
N VAL A 4 14.40 -28.78 -23.40
CA VAL A 4 13.93 -27.45 -22.99
C VAL A 4 13.76 -27.47 -21.46
N LEU A 5 14.87 -27.23 -20.76
CA LEU A 5 14.88 -26.70 -19.40
C LEU A 5 14.56 -25.21 -19.54
N VAL A 6 13.33 -24.80 -19.22
CA VAL A 6 12.92 -23.40 -19.21
C VAL A 6 12.22 -23.12 -17.88
N LEU A 7 13.00 -22.51 -16.97
CA LEU A 7 12.68 -21.30 -16.19
C LEU A 7 11.35 -21.38 -15.39
N LEU A 8 11.32 -21.65 -14.08
CA LEU A 8 11.94 -20.87 -12.98
C LEU A 8 12.06 -19.36 -13.30
N ALA A 9 10.92 -18.72 -13.55
CA ALA A 9 10.78 -17.26 -13.51
C ALA A 9 9.31 -16.86 -13.34
N VAL A 10 8.69 -17.21 -12.20
CA VAL A 10 7.51 -16.48 -11.70
C VAL A 10 7.97 -15.64 -10.53
N SER A 11 8.83 -14.69 -10.84
CA SER A 11 9.26 -13.63 -9.93
C SER A 11 8.78 -12.31 -10.49
N LEU A 12 8.08 -11.56 -9.64
CA LEU A 12 8.06 -10.10 -9.64
C LEU A 12 7.10 -9.41 -10.64
N SER A 13 5.79 -9.53 -10.37
CA SER A 13 4.76 -8.70 -11.05
C SER A 13 3.95 -7.86 -10.07
N THR A 14 4.60 -7.16 -9.13
CA THR A 14 3.96 -6.06 -8.37
C THR A 14 4.96 -4.94 -8.11
N ALA A 15 5.55 -4.40 -9.17
CA ALA A 15 6.35 -3.17 -9.10
C ALA A 15 5.96 -2.23 -10.25
N LEU A 16 4.66 -1.97 -10.41
CA LEU A 16 4.16 -0.87 -11.25
C LEU A 16 3.12 -0.06 -10.47
N VAL A 17 3.55 0.66 -9.44
CA VAL A 17 2.80 1.83 -8.92
C VAL A 17 3.79 2.92 -8.53
N ALA A 18 4.60 3.37 -9.48
CA ALA A 18 5.41 4.58 -9.33
C ALA A 18 5.24 5.55 -10.51
N CYS A 19 4.13 5.43 -11.25
CA CYS A 19 3.68 6.46 -12.18
C CYS A 19 2.76 7.43 -11.44
N GLY A 20 3.37 8.38 -10.72
CA GLY A 20 2.88 9.72 -10.36
C GLY A 20 1.39 10.02 -10.28
N GLU A 21 0.57 9.20 -9.61
CA GLU A 21 -0.72 9.71 -9.13
C GLU A 21 -0.43 10.66 -7.97
N SER A 22 -0.98 11.88 -8.03
CA SER A 22 -0.94 12.79 -6.88
C SER A 22 -1.60 12.12 -5.68
N PRO A 23 -1.08 12.34 -4.45
CA PRO A 23 -1.65 11.71 -3.28
C PRO A 23 -3.13 12.01 -3.14
N LYS A 24 -3.94 10.96 -2.96
CA LYS A 24 -5.38 11.07 -2.74
C LYS A 24 -5.65 11.65 -1.35
N ASP A 25 -6.47 12.69 -1.30
CA ASP A 25 -6.82 13.38 -0.06
C ASP A 25 -8.02 12.75 0.67
N LYS A 26 -8.36 13.30 1.85
CA LYS A 26 -9.50 12.84 2.65
C LYS A 26 -10.82 12.91 1.88
N ASN A 27 -11.04 13.97 1.09
CA ASN A 27 -12.28 14.17 0.34
C ASN A 27 -12.49 13.11 -0.74
N TYR A 28 -11.41 12.70 -1.40
CA TYR A 28 -11.43 11.55 -2.31
C TYR A 28 -11.89 10.29 -1.57
N TYR A 29 -11.29 10.01 -0.41
CA TYR A 29 -11.60 8.80 0.36
C TYR A 29 -13.01 8.82 0.99
N LEU A 30 -13.51 9.98 1.43
CA LEU A 30 -14.90 10.15 1.90
C LEU A 30 -15.92 9.79 0.81
N LYS A 31 -15.62 10.10 -0.46
CA LYS A 31 -16.45 9.73 -1.60
C LYS A 31 -16.24 8.27 -2.06
N ASN A 32 -15.23 7.59 -1.53
CA ASN A 32 -14.79 6.25 -1.94
C ASN A 32 -14.41 5.40 -0.72
N ILE A 33 -15.37 5.14 0.19
CA ILE A 33 -15.09 4.47 1.47
C ILE A 33 -14.44 3.08 1.31
N ASP A 34 -14.83 2.31 0.30
CA ASP A 34 -14.19 1.00 0.05
C ASP A 34 -12.70 1.15 -0.29
N LYS A 35 -12.33 2.21 -1.01
CA LYS A 35 -10.93 2.53 -1.28
C LYS A 35 -10.21 3.03 -0.04
N ALA A 36 -10.90 3.73 0.86
CA ALA A 36 -10.34 4.14 2.15
C ALA A 36 -10.01 2.91 3.01
N ARG A 37 -10.90 1.92 3.04
CA ARG A 37 -10.68 0.64 3.72
C ARG A 37 -9.49 -0.13 3.13
N ALA A 38 -9.47 -0.29 1.80
CA ALA A 38 -8.36 -0.96 1.12
C ALA A 38 -7.02 -0.25 1.37
N LYS A 39 -7.00 1.09 1.35
CA LYS A 39 -5.79 1.87 1.65
C LYS A 39 -5.35 1.69 3.10
N LYS A 40 -6.28 1.74 4.07
CA LYS A 40 -5.96 1.48 5.48
C LYS A 40 -5.33 0.10 5.68
N GLU A 41 -5.92 -0.94 5.08
CA GLU A 41 -5.40 -2.31 5.15
C GLU A 41 -4.01 -2.41 4.51
N GLU A 42 -3.78 -1.74 3.39
CA GLU A 42 -2.46 -1.65 2.75
C GLU A 42 -1.42 -0.99 3.69
N CYS A 43 -1.78 0.11 4.34
CA CYS A 43 -0.93 0.82 5.29
C CYS A 43 -0.60 -0.03 6.52
N GLU A 44 -1.59 -0.74 7.06
CA GLU A 44 -1.42 -1.65 8.20
C GLU A 44 -0.54 -2.85 7.83
N ALA A 45 -0.73 -3.45 6.65
CA ALA A 45 0.10 -4.54 6.17
C ALA A 45 1.56 -4.12 5.98
N LYS A 46 1.81 -2.93 5.38
CA LYS A 46 3.15 -2.37 5.26
C LYS A 46 3.77 -2.08 6.61
N MET A 47 3.00 -1.54 7.56
CA MET A 47 3.47 -1.25 8.92
C MET A 47 3.86 -2.54 9.64
N PHE A 48 3.04 -3.58 9.51
CA PHE A 48 3.30 -4.89 10.08
C PHE A 48 4.57 -5.53 9.50
N GLN A 49 4.74 -5.51 8.17
CA GLN A 49 5.97 -5.99 7.53
C GLN A 49 7.21 -5.20 7.96
N ALA A 50 7.09 -3.87 8.10
CA ALA A 50 8.18 -3.03 8.58
C ALA A 50 8.51 -3.33 10.04
N ALA A 51 7.51 -3.59 10.89
CA ALA A 51 7.71 -4.00 12.28
C ALA A 51 8.39 -5.37 12.39
N MET A 52 7.95 -6.36 11.61
CA MET A 52 8.56 -7.69 11.57
C MET A 52 10.04 -7.66 11.16
N SER A 53 10.40 -6.73 10.28
CA SER A 53 11.78 -6.54 9.82
C SER A 53 12.57 -5.52 10.66
N GLN A 54 12.01 -5.04 11.77
CA GLN A 54 12.59 -3.98 12.63
C GLN A 54 13.01 -2.72 11.84
N ASN A 55 12.34 -2.45 10.72
CA ASN A 55 12.67 -1.36 9.81
C ASN A 55 11.98 -0.06 10.24
N THR A 56 12.54 0.55 11.28
CA THR A 56 12.02 1.79 11.90
C THR A 56 11.90 2.96 10.93
N ASN A 57 12.79 3.06 9.94
CA ASN A 57 12.70 4.06 8.88
C ASN A 57 11.43 3.90 8.05
N THR A 58 11.12 2.66 7.65
CA THR A 58 9.92 2.38 6.86
C THR A 58 8.65 2.61 7.68
N MET A 59 8.66 2.22 8.95
CA MET A 59 7.56 2.55 9.88
C MET A 59 7.34 4.06 9.98
N GLY A 60 8.42 4.84 10.14
CA GLY A 60 8.35 6.30 10.21
C GLY A 60 7.84 6.94 8.92
N LYS A 61 8.11 6.35 7.75
CA LYS A 61 7.56 6.79 6.46
C LYS A 61 6.07 6.52 6.36
N ILE A 62 5.62 5.32 6.73
CA ILE A 62 4.20 4.94 6.69
C ILE A 62 3.38 5.79 7.66
N ALA A 63 3.92 6.07 8.86
CA ALA A 63 3.28 6.93 9.84
C ALA A 63 3.10 8.40 9.39
N LYS A 64 3.86 8.83 8.37
CA LYS A 64 3.78 10.16 7.77
C LYS A 64 3.22 10.13 6.34
N ASP A 65 2.70 8.99 5.90
CA ASP A 65 2.14 8.83 4.58
C ASP A 65 0.78 9.52 4.52
N VAL A 66 0.68 10.54 3.68
CA VAL A 66 -0.50 11.40 3.57
C VAL A 66 -1.74 10.64 3.09
N GLU A 67 -1.59 9.56 2.30
CA GLU A 67 -2.74 8.76 1.90
C GLU A 67 -3.19 7.81 3.01
N CYS A 68 -2.26 7.27 3.79
CA CYS A 68 -2.59 6.47 4.98
C CYS A 68 -3.38 7.30 5.99
N GLU A 69 -2.92 8.53 6.26
CA GLU A 69 -3.62 9.48 7.13
C GLU A 69 -4.98 9.86 6.54
N ALA A 70 -5.04 10.24 5.26
CA ALA A 70 -6.28 10.63 4.60
C ALA A 70 -7.34 9.53 4.60
N ALA A 71 -6.95 8.28 4.32
CA ALA A 71 -7.84 7.13 4.33
C ALA A 71 -8.34 6.81 5.74
N GLN A 72 -7.47 6.85 6.75
CA GLN A 72 -7.87 6.64 8.14
C GLN A 72 -8.85 7.73 8.61
N ASN A 73 -8.55 9.00 8.34
CA ASN A 73 -9.42 10.11 8.71
C ASN A 73 -10.78 10.05 8.02
N ALA A 74 -10.83 9.64 6.75
CA ALA A 74 -12.08 9.44 6.04
C ALA A 74 -12.93 8.32 6.66
N LEU A 75 -12.31 7.22 7.13
CA LEU A 75 -13.02 6.15 7.82
C LEU A 75 -13.52 6.55 9.20
N ILE A 76 -12.79 7.40 9.93
CA ILE A 76 -13.23 7.94 11.23
C ILE A 76 -14.44 8.87 11.06
N GLU A 77 -14.41 9.73 10.05
CA GLU A 77 -15.50 10.70 9.80
C GLU A 77 -16.75 10.05 9.21
N ALA A 78 -16.63 8.88 8.57
CA ALA A 78 -17.76 8.14 8.00
C ALA A 78 -18.52 7.26 9.03
N GLN A 79 -18.07 7.22 10.29
CA GLN A 79 -18.72 6.50 11.40
C GLN A 79 -19.67 7.42 12.17
#